data_AF-A0A7S4SRN6-F1
#
_entry.id   AF-A0A7S4SRN6-F1
#
_cell.length_a   1.000
_cell.length_b   1.000
_cell.length_c   1.000
_cell.angle_alpha   90.00
_cell.angle_beta   90.00
_cell.angle_gamma   90.00
#
_symmetry.space_group_name_H-M   'P 1'
#
loop_
_entity.id
_entity.type
_entity.pdbx_description
1 polymer ?
#
loop_
_entity_poly.entity_id
_entity_poly.type
_entity_poly.pdbx_seq_one_letter_code
_entity_poly.pdbx_strand_id
1 'polypeptide(L)'
;AGLATRQFQRSFGPMGVQPSRVAGVDLNLNEFNLSAPTRSERSAQIVSGIDISGAFWRNLAEEDSMLSKEDRGLLQNVFNPSLCDRREEGDLFMPPDTSFAYVQSLRQLVKEEEAVRKDRTQEFCAVGFDHEAPGLLFPTSWRSSVKVSREEAAGRKGRLLQPRPDYKAQAGLFEPALQDASPVFDKSTEDRTRFRIYRIGSLEVRTVQELGEQEAIAAVFTLRAQAESRPAKAVGEQERVVKATEYVEASCYGPRCYTVLETELRSFVVAEVTPQGAKFEENPKDLEDRNSLAKVLDAKECGQMGRTVGAVRRFKGNIFGFVTGQK
;
A
#
# COMPACT_ATOMS: atom_id res chain seq x y z
N ALA A 1 46.33 -20.30 17.54
CA ALA A 1 45.76 -19.32 16.60
C ALA A 1 44.49 -18.76 17.22
N GLY A 2 44.59 -17.62 17.91
CA GLY A 2 43.49 -16.98 18.63
C GLY A 2 42.80 -15.94 17.76
N LEU A 3 41.49 -16.09 17.56
CA LEU A 3 40.66 -15.13 16.83
C LEU A 3 40.08 -14.13 17.85
N ALA A 4 40.54 -12.90 17.76
CA ALA A 4 40.09 -11.77 18.56
C ALA A 4 38.71 -11.28 18.09
N THR A 5 37.74 -11.27 18.99
CA THR A 5 36.42 -10.68 18.79
C THR A 5 36.49 -9.19 19.11
N ARG A 6 36.34 -8.31 18.11
CA ARG A 6 36.23 -6.86 18.33
C ARG A 6 34.80 -6.52 18.75
N GLN A 7 34.61 -6.19 20.02
CA GLN A 7 33.42 -5.50 20.53
C GLN A 7 33.41 -4.05 20.01
N PHE A 8 32.39 -3.70 19.23
CA PHE A 8 32.03 -2.31 18.97
C PHE A 8 30.95 -1.90 19.99
N GLN A 9 31.36 -1.20 21.05
CA GLN A 9 30.43 -0.44 21.88
C GLN A 9 30.09 0.87 21.15
N ARG A 10 28.90 0.95 20.56
CA ARG A 10 28.29 2.24 20.19
C ARG A 10 27.37 2.66 21.33
N SER A 11 27.84 3.59 22.15
CA SER A 11 27.04 4.30 23.14
C SER A 11 26.08 5.25 22.42
N PHE A 12 24.80 4.90 22.37
CA PHE A 12 23.75 5.86 22.03
C PHE A 12 23.35 6.59 23.31
N GLY A 13 23.77 7.85 23.43
CA GLY A 13 23.26 8.74 24.47
C GLY A 13 21.78 9.08 24.23
N PRO A 14 21.03 9.45 25.27
CA PRO A 14 19.63 9.83 25.13
C PRO A 14 19.52 11.14 24.35
N MET A 15 19.03 11.08 23.10
CA MET A 15 18.57 12.27 22.39
C MET A 15 17.28 12.75 23.05
N GLY A 16 17.43 13.63 24.04
CA GLY A 16 16.34 14.45 24.55
C GLY A 16 15.86 15.36 23.43
N VAL A 17 14.75 15.00 22.80
CA VAL A 17 14.03 15.87 21.87
C VAL A 17 13.52 17.05 22.71
N GLN A 18 14.18 18.19 22.61
CA GLN A 18 13.62 19.42 23.15
C GLN A 18 12.30 19.69 22.43
N PRO A 19 11.21 20.03 23.15
CA PRO A 19 9.97 20.43 22.50
C PRO A 19 10.29 21.60 21.58
N SER A 20 10.03 21.43 20.28
CA SER A 20 10.12 22.49 19.30
C SER A 20 9.30 23.67 19.83
N ARG A 21 10.00 24.77 20.17
CA ARG A 21 9.36 26.05 20.41
C ARG A 21 8.52 26.33 19.16
N VAL A 22 7.20 26.30 19.33
CA VAL A 22 6.26 26.87 18.37
C VAL A 22 6.64 28.34 18.27
N ALA A 23 7.41 28.67 17.23
CA ALA A 23 7.63 30.05 16.84
C ALA A 23 6.26 30.51 16.32
N GLY A 24 5.47 31.13 17.19
CA GLY A 24 4.35 31.93 16.72
C GLY A 24 4.92 32.93 15.73
N VAL A 25 4.44 32.88 14.50
CA VAL A 25 4.72 33.94 13.52
C VAL A 25 4.05 35.18 14.09
N ASP A 26 4.84 36.10 14.63
CA ASP A 26 4.34 37.40 15.06
C ASP A 26 3.91 38.14 13.79
N LEU A 27 2.60 38.15 13.52
CA LEU A 27 1.98 38.91 12.44
C LEU A 27 1.86 40.38 12.86
N ASN A 28 2.93 40.95 13.42
CA ASN A 28 2.97 42.36 13.76
C ASN A 28 3.11 43.18 12.47
N LEU A 29 1.97 43.43 11.82
CA LEU A 29 1.86 44.18 10.56
C LEU A 29 2.38 45.63 10.68
N ASN A 30 2.67 46.10 11.89
CA ASN A 30 3.20 47.43 12.15
C ASN A 30 4.69 47.55 11.76
N GLU A 31 5.42 46.45 11.63
CA GLU A 31 6.82 46.44 11.16
C GLU A 31 6.93 46.35 9.63
N PHE A 32 5.83 46.09 8.92
CA PHE A 32 5.80 46.17 7.45
C PHE A 32 5.79 47.63 7.02
N ASN A 33 6.99 48.20 6.89
CA ASN A 33 7.17 49.55 6.41
C ASN A 33 6.91 49.64 4.89
N LEU A 34 5.64 49.79 4.50
CA LEU A 34 5.23 50.03 3.10
C LEU A 34 5.57 51.44 2.60
N SER A 35 6.19 52.31 3.41
CA SER A 35 6.42 53.70 3.03
C SER A 35 7.56 53.89 2.01
N ALA A 36 8.37 52.86 1.75
CA ALA A 36 9.42 52.91 0.76
C ALA A 36 9.40 51.62 -0.09
N PRO A 37 8.59 51.56 -1.16
CA PRO A 37 8.72 50.47 -2.12
C PRO A 37 10.14 50.51 -2.69
N THR A 38 10.94 49.49 -2.39
CA THR A 38 12.22 49.25 -3.08
C THR A 38 11.89 48.98 -4.54
N ARG A 39 11.94 50.02 -5.36
CA ARG A 39 11.71 49.95 -6.80
C ARG A 39 12.83 49.12 -7.40
N SER A 40 12.59 47.82 -7.57
CA SER A 40 13.44 46.97 -8.39
C SER A 40 13.40 47.53 -9.81
N GLU A 41 14.51 48.10 -10.29
CA GLU A 41 14.65 48.71 -11.62
C GLU A 41 14.49 47.69 -12.77
N ARG A 42 14.15 46.43 -12.47
CA ARG A 42 13.78 45.39 -13.43
C ARG A 42 12.27 45.21 -13.61
N SER A 43 11.43 46.14 -13.14
CA SER A 43 10.05 46.18 -13.62
C SER A 43 10.07 46.70 -15.06
N ALA A 44 10.11 45.79 -16.03
CA ALA A 44 9.80 46.13 -17.43
C ALA A 44 8.56 47.01 -17.43
N GLN A 45 8.59 48.16 -18.12
CA GLN A 45 7.41 48.97 -18.37
C GLN A 45 6.36 48.04 -18.97
N ILE A 46 5.41 47.61 -18.15
CA ILE A 46 4.31 46.75 -18.58
C ILE A 46 3.50 47.61 -19.53
N VAL A 47 3.69 47.38 -20.82
CA VAL A 47 2.89 47.98 -21.87
C VAL A 47 1.46 47.51 -21.61
N SER A 48 0.60 48.41 -21.15
CA SER A 48 -0.80 48.12 -20.84
C SER A 48 -1.46 47.48 -22.06
N GLY A 49 -1.84 46.20 -21.95
CA GLY A 49 -2.56 45.46 -23.01
C GLY A 49 -2.02 44.08 -23.37
N ILE A 50 -0.89 43.63 -22.80
CA ILE A 50 -0.42 42.25 -23.02
C ILE A 50 -0.99 41.33 -21.94
N ASP A 51 -1.81 40.37 -22.34
CA ASP A 51 -2.30 39.26 -21.51
C ASP A 51 -1.16 38.27 -21.21
N ILE A 52 -0.36 38.61 -20.20
CA ILE A 52 0.81 37.85 -19.77
C ILE A 52 0.39 36.49 -19.18
N SER A 53 -0.73 36.44 -18.44
CA SER A 53 -1.20 35.20 -17.81
C SER A 53 -1.70 34.21 -18.86
N GLY A 54 -2.52 34.65 -19.81
CA GLY A 54 -2.99 33.80 -20.90
C GLY A 54 -1.87 33.36 -21.84
N ALA A 55 -0.84 34.19 -22.04
CA ALA A 55 0.36 33.77 -22.75
C ALA A 55 1.13 32.68 -22.00
N PHE A 56 1.30 32.81 -20.68
CA PHE A 56 1.95 31.79 -19.85
C PHE A 56 1.22 30.45 -19.90
N TRP A 57 -0.09 30.44 -19.66
CA TRP A 57 -0.89 29.20 -19.66
C TRP A 57 -0.93 28.52 -21.04
N ARG A 58 -0.96 29.30 -22.14
CA ARG A 58 -0.84 28.75 -23.50
C ARG A 58 0.51 28.10 -23.74
N ASN A 59 1.61 28.77 -23.38
CA ASN A 59 2.95 28.19 -23.48
C ASN A 59 3.09 26.91 -22.63
N LEU A 60 2.39 26.81 -21.50
CA LEU A 60 2.41 25.61 -20.68
C LEU A 60 1.62 24.45 -21.33
N ALA A 61 0.57 24.75 -22.10
CA ALA A 61 -0.29 23.76 -22.74
C ALA A 61 0.23 23.29 -24.12
N GLU A 62 0.87 24.17 -24.88
CA GLU A 62 1.32 23.91 -26.25
C GLU A 62 2.66 23.15 -26.30
N GLU A 63 2.86 22.32 -27.33
CA GLU A 63 4.13 21.60 -27.55
C GLU A 63 5.24 22.48 -28.12
N ASP A 64 4.89 23.49 -28.91
CA ASP A 64 5.81 24.44 -29.55
C ASP A 64 6.08 25.67 -28.68
N SER A 65 6.20 25.45 -27.36
CA SER A 65 6.41 26.52 -26.39
C SER A 65 7.83 27.08 -26.45
N MET A 66 8.02 28.33 -26.06
CA MET A 66 9.37 28.90 -25.89
C MET A 66 10.15 28.30 -24.70
N LEU A 67 9.50 27.52 -23.84
CA LEU A 67 10.12 26.88 -22.69
C LEU A 67 10.89 25.62 -23.11
N SER A 68 11.99 25.35 -22.42
CA SER A 68 12.66 24.05 -22.56
C SER A 68 11.68 22.93 -22.17
N LYS A 69 11.79 21.77 -22.81
CA LYS A 69 10.93 20.61 -22.50
C LYS A 69 10.97 20.25 -21.01
N GLU A 70 12.13 20.39 -20.38
CA GLU A 70 12.33 20.13 -18.95
C GLU A 70 11.64 21.16 -18.06
N ASP A 71 11.81 22.46 -18.34
CA ASP A 71 11.18 23.52 -17.55
C ASP A 71 9.66 23.52 -17.72
N ARG A 72 9.17 23.22 -18.92
CA ARG A 72 7.74 23.03 -19.18
C ARG A 72 7.18 21.89 -18.33
N GLY A 73 7.85 20.73 -18.30
CA GLY A 73 7.44 19.61 -17.47
C GLY A 73 7.44 19.94 -15.97
N LEU A 74 8.47 20.65 -15.49
CA LEU A 74 8.54 21.14 -14.11
C LEU A 74 7.35 22.04 -13.77
N LEU A 75 7.09 23.06 -14.61
CA LEU A 75 6.01 24.01 -14.39
C LEU A 75 4.63 23.36 -14.52
N GLN A 76 4.47 22.36 -15.41
CA GLN A 76 3.23 21.59 -15.50
C GLN A 76 2.96 20.80 -14.22
N ASN A 77 3.99 20.25 -13.60
CA ASN A 77 3.86 19.56 -12.31
C ASN A 77 3.51 20.53 -11.17
N VAL A 78 4.14 21.71 -11.14
CA VAL A 78 3.90 22.73 -10.09
C VAL A 78 2.53 23.37 -10.23
N PHE A 79 2.11 23.70 -11.46
CA PHE A 79 0.82 24.28 -11.78
C PHE A 79 -0.16 23.23 -12.30
N ASN A 80 -0.16 22.04 -11.70
CA ASN A 80 -1.10 20.99 -12.05
C ASN A 80 -2.54 21.48 -11.83
N PRO A 81 -3.43 21.47 -12.84
CA PRO A 81 -4.78 22.00 -12.71
C PRO A 81 -5.65 21.35 -11.62
N SER A 82 -5.29 20.14 -11.16
CA SER A 82 -6.01 19.46 -10.08
C SER A 82 -5.49 19.78 -8.68
N LEU A 83 -4.31 20.41 -8.59
CA LEU A 83 -3.65 20.79 -7.33
C LEU A 83 -3.59 22.31 -7.13
N CYS A 84 -3.67 23.07 -8.23
CA CYS A 84 -3.46 24.50 -8.25
C CYS A 84 -4.69 25.19 -8.86
N ASP A 85 -5.33 26.04 -8.08
CA ASP A 85 -6.46 26.88 -8.46
C ASP A 85 -6.03 28.20 -9.10
N ARG A 86 -4.73 28.50 -9.13
CA ARG A 86 -4.20 29.79 -9.64
C ARG A 86 -4.55 30.09 -11.09
N ARG A 87 -4.94 29.08 -11.86
CA ARG A 87 -5.45 29.28 -13.23
C ARG A 87 -6.80 30.00 -13.24
N GLU A 88 -7.60 29.86 -12.18
CA GLU A 88 -8.88 30.53 -12.00
C GLU A 88 -8.73 32.02 -11.66
N GLU A 89 -7.53 32.46 -11.27
CA GLU A 89 -7.22 33.89 -11.04
C GLU A 89 -7.29 34.72 -12.34
N GLY A 90 -7.25 34.10 -13.52
CA GLY A 90 -7.38 34.77 -14.82
C GLY A 90 -6.31 35.84 -15.05
N ASP A 91 -6.74 37.08 -15.28
CA ASP A 91 -5.85 38.23 -15.51
C ASP A 91 -5.13 38.71 -14.23
N LEU A 92 -5.55 38.26 -13.06
CA LEU A 92 -4.89 38.57 -11.78
C LEU A 92 -3.66 37.69 -11.53
N PHE A 93 -3.53 36.59 -12.27
CA PHE A 93 -2.39 35.69 -12.15
C PHE A 93 -1.11 36.38 -12.64
N MET A 94 -0.13 36.49 -11.76
CA MET A 94 1.22 36.91 -12.12
C MET A 94 2.10 35.66 -12.25
N PRO A 95 2.66 35.36 -13.44
CA PRO A 95 3.57 34.25 -13.60
C PRO A 95 4.77 34.35 -12.66
N PRO A 96 5.32 33.20 -12.21
CA PRO A 96 6.51 33.20 -11.37
C PRO A 96 7.71 33.79 -12.12
N ASP A 97 8.71 34.25 -11.37
CA ASP A 97 9.98 34.69 -11.94
C ASP A 97 10.62 33.55 -12.76
N THR A 98 10.97 33.81 -14.02
CA THR A 98 11.62 32.83 -14.90
C THR A 98 13.14 32.92 -14.84
N SER A 99 13.69 33.66 -13.88
CA SER A 99 15.13 33.71 -13.65
C SER A 99 15.70 32.32 -13.36
N PHE A 100 16.90 32.06 -13.88
CA PHE A 100 17.60 30.78 -13.71
C PHE A 100 17.71 30.37 -12.22
N ALA A 101 17.98 31.32 -11.33
CA ALA A 101 18.10 31.06 -9.90
C ALA A 101 16.78 30.57 -9.29
N TYR A 102 15.65 31.21 -9.64
CA TYR A 102 14.34 30.79 -9.16
C TYR A 102 13.97 29.40 -9.69
N VAL A 103 14.11 29.17 -11.00
CA VAL A 103 13.80 27.88 -11.63
C VAL A 103 14.66 26.76 -11.04
N GLN A 104 15.95 27.02 -10.79
CA GLN A 104 16.84 26.03 -10.16
C GLN A 104 16.41 25.72 -8.73
N SER A 105 15.98 26.72 -7.96
CA SER A 105 15.41 26.52 -6.63
C SER A 105 14.13 25.68 -6.69
N LEU A 106 13.26 25.95 -7.67
CA LEU A 106 12.02 25.21 -7.87
C LEU A 106 12.30 23.74 -8.22
N ARG A 107 13.29 23.47 -9.09
CA ARG A 107 13.76 22.11 -9.40
C ARG A 107 14.22 21.36 -8.14
N GLN A 108 14.96 22.04 -7.27
CA GLN A 108 15.43 21.45 -6.02
C GLN A 108 14.27 21.12 -5.08
N LEU A 109 13.29 22.03 -4.92
CA LEU A 109 12.11 21.81 -4.10
C LEU A 109 11.25 20.65 -4.62
N VAL A 110 11.00 20.57 -5.93
CA VAL A 110 10.23 19.45 -6.52
C VAL A 110 10.94 18.11 -6.29
N LYS A 111 12.27 18.09 -6.40
CA LYS A 111 13.07 16.89 -6.11
C LYS A 111 12.98 16.47 -4.63
N GLU A 112 13.00 17.44 -3.71
CA GLU A 112 12.80 17.18 -2.28
C GLU A 112 11.40 16.64 -1.99
N GLU A 113 10.38 17.20 -2.63
CA GLU A 113 9.00 16.72 -2.51
C GLU A 113 8.85 15.28 -3.04
N GLU A 114 9.43 14.97 -4.19
CA GLU A 114 9.48 13.60 -4.72
C GLU A 114 10.17 12.61 -3.77
N ALA A 115 11.24 13.05 -3.10
CA ALA A 115 11.90 12.23 -2.08
C ALA A 115 10.95 11.95 -0.90
N VAL A 116 10.24 12.97 -0.41
CA VAL A 116 9.24 12.81 0.66
C VAL A 116 8.10 11.89 0.22
N ARG A 117 7.63 11.96 -1.03
CA ARG A 117 6.60 11.04 -1.57
C ARG A 117 7.07 9.58 -1.57
N LYS A 118 8.33 9.34 -1.95
CA LYS A 118 8.95 8.01 -1.90
C LYS A 118 9.07 7.52 -0.47
N ASP A 119 9.55 8.37 0.44
CA ASP A 119 9.69 8.03 1.86
C ASP A 119 8.33 7.70 2.50
N ARG A 120 7.27 8.48 2.20
CA ARG A 120 5.90 8.17 2.63
C ARG A 120 5.44 6.82 2.12
N THR A 121 5.63 6.54 0.83
CA THR A 121 5.26 5.26 0.23
C THR A 121 6.01 4.10 0.88
N GLN A 122 7.31 4.28 1.13
CA GLN A 122 8.14 3.27 1.80
C GLN A 122 7.67 3.03 3.25
N GLU A 123 7.44 4.09 4.02
CA GLU A 123 6.96 4.00 5.41
C GLU A 123 5.57 3.36 5.45
N PHE A 124 4.67 3.75 4.54
CA PHE A 124 3.36 3.12 4.38
C PHE A 124 3.45 1.65 4.01
N CYS A 125 4.46 1.22 3.26
CA CYS A 125 4.71 -0.17 2.91
C CYS A 125 5.51 -0.94 3.97
N ALA A 126 5.92 -0.30 5.07
CA ALA A 126 6.68 -0.98 6.11
C ALA A 126 5.77 -1.85 6.98
N VAL A 127 6.26 -3.02 7.39
CA VAL A 127 5.54 -3.94 8.29
C VAL A 127 5.07 -3.23 9.57
N GLY A 128 5.84 -2.27 10.08
CA GLY A 128 5.57 -1.53 11.31
C GLY A 128 4.64 -0.33 11.18
N PHE A 129 4.11 -0.03 9.98
CA PHE A 129 3.19 1.09 9.80
C PHE A 129 1.93 0.90 10.66
N ASP A 130 1.66 1.88 11.53
CA ASP A 130 0.45 1.94 12.35
C ASP A 130 -0.45 3.05 11.81
N HIS A 131 -1.57 2.69 11.18
CA HIS A 131 -2.49 3.66 10.59
C HIS A 131 -3.17 4.58 11.63
N GLU A 132 -3.17 4.20 12.91
CA GLU A 132 -3.64 5.06 14.01
C GLU A 132 -2.58 6.10 14.42
N ALA A 133 -1.30 5.81 14.13
CA ALA A 133 -0.15 6.63 14.45
C ALA A 133 0.87 6.64 13.29
N PRO A 134 0.51 7.17 12.10
CA PRO A 134 1.24 6.96 10.84
C PRO A 134 2.65 7.57 10.79
N GLY A 135 3.08 8.29 11.83
CA GLY A 135 4.40 8.93 11.89
C GLY A 135 4.36 10.43 11.59
N LEU A 136 5.54 11.01 11.31
CA LEU A 136 5.71 12.44 11.01
C LEU A 136 5.71 12.76 9.52
N LEU A 137 5.89 11.75 8.65
CA LEU A 137 5.89 11.93 7.20
C LEU A 137 4.47 12.15 6.63
N PHE A 138 3.44 11.89 7.44
CA PHE A 138 2.05 11.98 7.04
C PHE A 138 1.34 13.17 7.72
N PRO A 139 0.25 13.68 7.11
CA PRO A 139 -0.53 14.76 7.67
C PRO A 139 -0.94 14.48 9.11
N THR A 140 -0.82 15.48 9.98
CA THR A 140 -1.22 15.35 11.40
C THR A 140 -2.71 15.03 11.55
N SER A 141 -3.53 15.39 10.56
CA SER A 141 -4.96 15.07 10.48
C SER A 141 -5.26 13.57 10.34
N TRP A 142 -4.26 12.74 10.01
CA TRP A 142 -4.42 11.29 9.97
C TRP A 142 -4.35 10.64 11.36
N ARG A 143 -3.76 11.32 12.35
CA ARG A 143 -3.70 10.80 13.71
C ARG A 143 -5.09 10.85 14.33
N SER A 144 -5.54 9.73 14.89
CA SER A 144 -6.81 9.68 15.62
C SER A 144 -6.79 10.69 16.77
N SER A 145 -7.72 11.65 16.76
CA SER A 145 -7.85 12.66 17.82
C SER A 145 -8.40 12.07 19.11
N VAL A 146 -9.00 10.88 19.04
CA VAL A 146 -9.57 10.18 20.20
C VAL A 146 -8.47 9.38 20.88
N LYS A 147 -7.92 9.93 21.96
CA LYS A 147 -7.14 9.17 22.94
C LYS A 147 -8.08 8.24 23.70
N VAL A 148 -8.58 7.19 23.04
CA VAL A 148 -9.22 6.07 23.76
C VAL A 148 -8.15 5.52 24.68
N SER A 149 -8.38 5.54 25.99
CA SER A 149 -7.47 5.09 27.03
C SER A 149 -6.97 3.67 26.70
N ARG A 150 -5.76 3.61 26.14
CA ARG A 150 -5.16 2.42 25.51
C ARG A 150 -4.71 1.37 26.54
N GLU A 151 -4.98 1.58 27.83
CA GLU A 151 -4.54 0.71 28.92
C GLU A 151 -5.13 -0.71 28.84
N GLU A 152 -6.30 -0.90 28.23
CA GLU A 152 -6.84 -2.26 27.98
C GLU A 152 -6.37 -2.86 26.65
N ALA A 153 -5.82 -2.06 25.73
CA ALA A 153 -5.30 -2.53 24.43
C ALA A 153 -3.81 -2.92 24.47
N ALA A 154 -3.10 -2.69 25.57
CA ALA A 154 -1.72 -3.13 25.77
C ALA A 154 -1.57 -4.67 25.72
N GLY A 155 -2.68 -5.41 25.84
CA GLY A 155 -2.73 -6.86 25.61
C GLY A 155 -2.82 -7.28 24.13
N ARG A 156 -3.05 -6.36 23.18
CA ARG A 156 -2.94 -6.66 21.75
C ARG A 156 -1.46 -6.72 21.39
N LYS A 157 -0.82 -7.84 21.72
CA LYS A 157 0.45 -8.26 21.10
C LYS A 157 0.32 -7.97 19.60
N GLY A 158 1.14 -7.03 19.11
CA GLY A 158 1.03 -6.50 17.75
C GLY A 158 0.84 -7.65 16.77
N ARG A 159 -0.19 -7.55 15.91
CA ARG A 159 -0.41 -8.55 14.87
C ARG A 159 0.88 -8.66 14.07
N LEU A 160 1.44 -9.87 13.99
CA LEU A 160 2.69 -10.08 13.29
C LEU A 160 2.37 -10.13 11.79
N LEU A 161 2.48 -8.96 11.14
CA LEU A 161 2.36 -8.86 9.69
C LEU A 161 3.57 -9.54 9.04
N GLN A 162 3.32 -10.44 8.10
CA GLN A 162 4.36 -11.10 7.32
C GLN A 162 4.30 -10.62 5.86
N PRO A 163 5.36 -10.03 5.30
CA PRO A 163 5.38 -9.61 3.88
C PRO A 163 5.14 -10.78 2.92
N ARG A 164 4.33 -10.53 1.88
CA ARG A 164 4.01 -11.47 0.79
C ARG A 164 4.34 -10.90 -0.58
N PRO A 165 5.63 -10.79 -0.95
CA PRO A 165 6.03 -10.27 -2.26
C PRO A 165 5.54 -11.14 -3.42
N ASP A 166 5.33 -12.43 -3.18
CA ASP A 166 4.75 -13.40 -4.11
C ASP A 166 3.30 -13.07 -4.49
N TYR A 167 2.51 -12.57 -3.55
CA TYR A 167 1.15 -12.07 -3.82
C TYR A 167 1.18 -10.69 -4.47
N LYS A 168 2.12 -9.81 -4.07
CA LYS A 168 2.30 -8.51 -4.73
C LYS A 168 2.60 -8.65 -6.23
N ALA A 169 3.40 -9.65 -6.62
CA ALA A 169 3.68 -9.96 -8.02
C ALA A 169 2.44 -10.43 -8.80
N GLN A 170 1.38 -10.85 -8.11
CA GLN A 170 0.11 -11.33 -8.66
C GLN A 170 -1.00 -10.30 -8.43
N ALA A 171 -0.70 -9.01 -8.59
CA ALA A 171 -1.62 -7.91 -8.27
C ALA A 171 -3.00 -8.05 -8.94
N GLY A 172 -3.06 -8.58 -10.17
CA GLY A 172 -4.32 -8.81 -10.88
C GLY A 172 -5.29 -9.77 -10.18
N LEU A 173 -4.82 -10.63 -9.27
CA LEU A 173 -5.71 -11.49 -8.47
C LEU A 173 -6.58 -10.71 -7.48
N PHE A 174 -6.13 -9.51 -7.08
CA PHE A 174 -6.83 -8.69 -6.10
C PHE A 174 -7.82 -7.72 -6.73
N GLU A 175 -7.75 -7.46 -8.04
CA GLU A 175 -8.62 -6.45 -8.69
C GLU A 175 -10.11 -6.68 -8.40
N PRO A 176 -10.68 -7.90 -8.55
CA PRO A 176 -12.10 -8.11 -8.24
C PRO A 176 -12.40 -7.94 -6.74
N ALA A 177 -11.48 -8.39 -5.87
CA ALA A 177 -11.66 -8.30 -4.42
C ALA A 177 -11.57 -6.85 -3.91
N LEU A 178 -10.70 -6.02 -4.49
CA LEU A 178 -10.53 -4.61 -4.13
C LEU A 178 -11.71 -3.75 -4.59
N GLN A 179 -12.36 -4.10 -5.71
CA GLN A 179 -13.56 -3.41 -6.19
C GLN A 179 -14.75 -3.56 -5.23
N ASP A 180 -14.90 -4.75 -4.63
CA ASP A 180 -16.01 -5.03 -3.72
C ASP A 180 -15.69 -4.71 -2.25
N ALA A 181 -14.40 -4.67 -1.88
CA ALA A 181 -13.98 -4.45 -0.50
C ALA A 181 -14.02 -2.98 -0.08
N SER A 182 -14.50 -2.72 1.14
CA SER A 182 -14.35 -1.41 1.77
C SER A 182 -12.99 -1.32 2.48
N PRO A 183 -12.17 -0.28 2.22
CA PRO A 183 -10.89 -0.12 2.90
C PRO A 183 -11.10 0.17 4.39
N VAL A 184 -10.28 -0.43 5.25
CA VAL A 184 -10.24 -0.15 6.69
C VAL A 184 -9.49 1.15 7.01
N PHE A 185 -8.66 1.60 6.07
CA PHE A 185 -7.97 2.86 6.12
C PHE A 185 -8.02 3.47 4.72
N ASP A 186 -8.41 4.74 4.63
CA ASP A 186 -8.51 5.46 3.37
C ASP A 186 -8.28 6.94 3.62
N LYS A 187 -7.10 7.44 3.23
CA LYS A 187 -6.69 8.81 3.46
C LYS A 187 -5.87 9.33 2.28
N SER A 188 -5.89 10.64 2.10
CA SER A 188 -5.07 11.35 1.10
C SER A 188 -4.13 12.35 1.77
N THR A 189 -2.98 12.54 1.14
CA THR A 189 -2.01 13.60 1.46
C THR A 189 -2.31 14.87 0.66
N GLU A 190 -1.58 15.95 0.93
CA GLU A 190 -1.79 17.28 0.33
C GLU A 190 -1.59 17.27 -1.21
N ASP A 191 -0.68 16.43 -1.69
CA ASP A 191 -0.42 16.14 -3.10
C ASP A 191 -1.48 15.22 -3.76
N ARG A 192 -2.58 14.95 -3.05
CA ARG A 192 -3.68 14.05 -3.44
C ARG A 192 -3.31 12.58 -3.58
N THR A 193 -2.09 12.15 -3.20
CA THR A 193 -1.78 10.72 -3.15
C THR A 193 -2.67 10.04 -2.12
N ARG A 194 -3.41 9.03 -2.55
CA ARG A 194 -4.38 8.29 -1.72
C ARG A 194 -3.78 6.97 -1.30
N PHE A 195 -3.81 6.70 -0.01
CA PHE A 195 -3.28 5.51 0.63
C PHE A 195 -4.44 4.73 1.23
N ARG A 196 -4.57 3.45 0.86
CA ARG A 196 -5.64 2.60 1.38
C ARG A 196 -5.10 1.29 1.94
N ILE A 197 -5.76 0.81 2.99
CA ILE A 197 -5.51 -0.51 3.55
C ILE A 197 -6.82 -1.29 3.46
N TYR A 198 -6.77 -2.43 2.80
CA TYR A 198 -7.87 -3.38 2.68
C TYR A 198 -7.57 -4.60 3.54
N ARG A 199 -8.63 -5.20 4.10
CA ARG A 199 -8.56 -6.49 4.77
C ARG A 199 -9.39 -7.50 4.00
N ILE A 200 -8.73 -8.47 3.41
CA ILE A 200 -9.34 -9.51 2.58
C ILE A 200 -9.01 -10.85 3.24
N GLY A 201 -9.94 -11.35 4.07
CA GLY A 201 -9.71 -12.53 4.91
C GLY A 201 -8.51 -12.35 5.84
N SER A 202 -7.48 -13.19 5.65
CA SER A 202 -6.22 -13.15 6.41
C SER A 202 -5.17 -12.23 5.79
N LEU A 203 -5.47 -11.53 4.70
CA LEU A 203 -4.54 -10.63 4.03
C LEU A 203 -4.82 -9.16 4.35
N GLU A 204 -3.75 -8.40 4.55
CA GLU A 204 -3.75 -6.95 4.53
C GLU A 204 -3.12 -6.48 3.21
N VAL A 205 -3.90 -5.79 2.39
CA VAL A 205 -3.46 -5.26 1.09
C VAL A 205 -3.38 -3.75 1.19
N ARG A 206 -2.19 -3.21 0.96
CA ARG A 206 -1.92 -1.78 0.99
C ARG A 206 -1.78 -1.26 -0.43
N THR A 207 -2.54 -0.25 -0.77
CA THR A 207 -2.55 0.36 -2.09
C THR A 207 -2.20 1.84 -2.02
N VAL A 208 -1.63 2.33 -3.11
CA VAL A 208 -1.31 3.75 -3.31
C VAL A 208 -1.89 4.15 -4.66
N GLN A 209 -2.54 5.31 -4.70
CA GLN A 209 -3.06 5.91 -5.91
C GLN A 209 -2.54 7.34 -6.02
N GLU A 210 -1.70 7.58 -7.01
CA GLU A 210 -1.26 8.93 -7.36
C GLU A 210 -2.37 9.67 -8.14
N LEU A 211 -2.27 11.00 -8.21
CA LEU A 211 -3.27 11.83 -8.88
C LEU A 211 -3.36 11.49 -10.36
N GLY A 212 -4.56 11.08 -10.81
CA GLY A 212 -4.81 10.72 -12.20
C GLY A 212 -4.36 9.31 -12.58
N GLU A 213 -3.69 8.60 -11.68
CA GLU A 213 -3.20 7.24 -11.90
C GLU A 213 -4.19 6.18 -11.38
N GLN A 214 -4.03 4.95 -11.87
CA GLN A 214 -4.77 3.81 -11.34
C GLN A 214 -4.24 3.42 -9.96
N GLU A 215 -5.13 2.88 -9.12
CA GLU A 215 -4.76 2.35 -7.83
C GLU A 215 -3.80 1.16 -7.99
N ALA A 216 -2.62 1.24 -7.37
CA ALA A 216 -1.60 0.21 -7.45
C ALA A 216 -1.37 -0.46 -6.09
N ILE A 217 -1.16 -1.78 -6.10
CA ILE A 217 -0.82 -2.54 -4.89
C ILE A 217 0.63 -2.26 -4.50
N ALA A 218 0.79 -1.57 -3.38
CA ALA A 218 2.09 -1.16 -2.88
C ALA A 218 2.71 -2.23 -1.97
N ALA A 219 1.90 -2.91 -1.14
CA ALA A 219 2.35 -4.03 -0.32
C ALA A 219 1.22 -5.01 0.01
N VAL A 220 1.59 -6.28 0.27
CA VAL A 220 0.67 -7.32 0.74
C VAL A 220 1.30 -7.99 1.95
N PHE A 221 0.49 -8.19 3.00
CA PHE A 221 0.90 -8.87 4.22
C PHE A 221 -0.11 -9.94 4.61
N THR A 222 0.36 -10.99 5.26
CA THR A 222 -0.50 -11.93 5.99
C THR A 222 -0.67 -11.47 7.44
N LEU A 223 -1.92 -11.47 7.92
CA LEU A 223 -2.32 -11.23 9.29
C LEU A 223 -2.23 -12.55 10.07
N ARG A 224 -1.03 -12.96 10.49
CA ARG A 224 -0.92 -14.15 11.35
C ARG A 224 -1.25 -13.78 12.79
N ALA A 225 -2.24 -14.47 13.36
CA ALA A 225 -2.30 -14.58 14.81
C ALA A 225 -0.99 -15.25 15.28
N GLN A 226 -0.47 -14.89 16.45
CA GLN A 226 0.59 -15.64 17.13
C GLN A 226 0.09 -17.03 17.58
N ALA A 227 -0.68 -17.74 16.74
CA ALA A 227 -0.92 -19.14 16.93
C ALA A 227 0.44 -19.83 16.77
N GLU A 228 0.86 -20.52 17.83
CA GLU A 228 2.07 -21.33 17.84
C GLU A 228 2.10 -22.16 16.56
N SER A 229 3.06 -21.87 15.68
CA SER A 229 3.31 -22.70 14.51
C SER A 229 3.84 -24.03 15.03
N ARG A 230 2.93 -24.91 15.46
CA ARG A 230 3.29 -26.29 15.75
C ARG A 230 3.89 -26.82 14.45
N PRO A 231 5.07 -27.45 14.51
CA PRO A 231 5.66 -28.04 13.32
C PRO A 231 4.61 -28.97 12.70
N ALA A 232 4.27 -28.70 11.45
CA ALA A 232 3.29 -29.48 10.72
C ALA A 232 3.77 -30.94 10.74
N LYS A 233 2.98 -31.82 11.37
CA LYS A 233 3.25 -33.25 11.32
C LYS A 233 2.92 -33.73 9.90
N ALA A 234 3.73 -34.64 9.38
CA ALA A 234 3.41 -35.32 8.12
C ALA A 234 2.05 -35.99 8.24
N VAL A 235 1.22 -35.88 7.20
CA VAL A 235 -0.14 -36.42 7.21
C VAL A 235 -0.06 -37.91 6.95
N GLY A 236 -0.50 -38.72 7.91
CA GLY A 236 -0.52 -40.17 7.78
C GLY A 236 -1.50 -40.63 6.70
N GLU A 237 -1.10 -41.60 5.88
CA GLU A 237 -1.94 -42.19 4.83
C GLU A 237 -3.25 -42.82 5.36
N GLN A 238 -3.28 -43.18 6.64
CA GLN A 238 -4.44 -43.77 7.33
C GLN A 238 -5.31 -42.72 8.04
N GLU A 239 -4.91 -41.45 8.08
CA GLU A 239 -5.72 -40.40 8.67
C GLU A 239 -7.06 -40.29 7.93
N ARG A 240 -8.15 -40.25 8.69
CA ARG A 240 -9.49 -40.13 8.12
C ARG A 240 -9.77 -38.68 7.74
N VAL A 241 -10.34 -38.49 6.57
CA VAL A 241 -10.82 -37.18 6.12
C VAL A 241 -12.15 -36.89 6.81
N VAL A 242 -12.20 -35.82 7.61
CA VAL A 242 -13.40 -35.42 8.35
C VAL A 242 -14.20 -34.36 7.63
N LYS A 243 -13.56 -33.52 6.81
CA LYS A 243 -14.23 -32.48 6.04
C LYS A 243 -13.52 -32.24 4.71
N ALA A 244 -14.29 -31.96 3.67
CA ALA A 244 -13.80 -31.52 2.38
C ALA A 244 -14.42 -30.16 2.04
N THR A 245 -13.63 -29.25 1.47
CA THR A 245 -14.11 -27.96 0.98
C THR A 245 -13.51 -27.69 -0.39
N GLU A 246 -14.37 -27.48 -1.38
CA GLU A 246 -13.97 -27.15 -2.74
C GLU A 246 -13.96 -25.64 -2.93
N TYR A 247 -12.87 -25.16 -3.50
CA TYR A 247 -12.61 -23.75 -3.75
C TYR A 247 -12.38 -23.52 -5.24
N VAL A 248 -12.74 -22.32 -5.69
CA VAL A 248 -12.34 -21.77 -6.98
C VAL A 248 -11.58 -20.47 -6.78
N GLU A 249 -10.44 -20.34 -7.46
CA GLU A 249 -9.63 -19.12 -7.49
C GLU A 249 -9.48 -18.62 -8.92
N ALA A 250 -9.28 -17.31 -9.06
CA ALA A 250 -8.88 -16.74 -10.34
C ALA A 250 -7.43 -17.12 -10.64
N SER A 251 -7.12 -17.41 -11.90
CA SER A 251 -5.74 -17.59 -12.37
C SER A 251 -5.58 -16.98 -13.76
N CYS A 252 -4.33 -16.75 -14.19
CA CYS A 252 -4.03 -16.24 -15.53
C CYS A 252 -4.50 -17.16 -16.66
N TYR A 253 -4.76 -18.44 -16.38
CA TYR A 253 -5.25 -19.44 -17.34
C TYR A 253 -6.75 -19.73 -17.18
N GLY A 254 -7.47 -18.91 -16.42
CA GLY A 254 -8.89 -19.09 -16.11
C GLY A 254 -9.14 -19.57 -14.67
N PRO A 255 -10.39 -19.90 -14.32
CA PRO A 255 -10.74 -20.37 -12.99
C PRO A 255 -10.02 -21.69 -12.68
N ARG A 256 -9.44 -21.79 -11.48
CA ARG A 256 -8.74 -22.98 -11.00
C ARG A 256 -9.44 -23.51 -9.76
N CYS A 257 -9.80 -24.78 -9.78
CA CYS A 257 -10.46 -25.43 -8.65
C CYS A 257 -9.48 -26.28 -7.85
N TYR A 258 -9.62 -26.27 -6.53
CA TYR A 258 -8.87 -27.15 -5.64
C TYR A 258 -9.75 -27.56 -4.46
N THR A 259 -9.42 -28.69 -3.84
CA THR A 259 -10.12 -29.21 -2.68
C THR A 259 -9.21 -29.20 -1.46
N VAL A 260 -9.66 -28.62 -0.36
CA VAL A 260 -9.01 -28.71 0.95
C VAL A 260 -9.65 -29.84 1.73
N LEU A 261 -8.84 -30.80 2.15
CA LEU A 261 -9.24 -31.94 2.96
C LEU A 261 -8.71 -31.72 4.39
N GLU A 262 -9.63 -31.65 5.35
CA GLU A 262 -9.29 -31.62 6.77
C GLU A 262 -9.35 -33.04 7.33
N THR A 263 -8.31 -33.45 8.07
CA THR A 263 -8.23 -34.77 8.69
C THR A 263 -8.67 -34.76 10.14
N GLU A 264 -8.93 -35.93 10.71
CA GLU A 264 -9.31 -36.07 12.13
C GLU A 264 -8.23 -35.57 13.11
N LEU A 265 -6.97 -35.47 12.67
CA LEU A 265 -5.87 -34.90 13.45
C LEU A 265 -5.67 -33.40 13.21
N ARG A 266 -6.64 -32.73 12.56
CA ARG A 266 -6.58 -31.30 12.16
C ARG A 266 -5.40 -30.97 11.26
N SER A 267 -5.00 -31.93 10.44
CA SER A 267 -4.08 -31.68 9.32
C SER A 267 -4.88 -31.26 8.10
N PHE A 268 -4.25 -30.54 7.19
CA PHE A 268 -4.85 -30.12 5.93
C PHE A 268 -4.10 -30.71 4.74
N VAL A 269 -4.83 -31.20 3.74
CA VAL A 269 -4.27 -31.62 2.45
C VAL A 269 -4.98 -30.86 1.35
N VAL A 270 -4.24 -30.09 0.56
CA VAL A 270 -4.75 -29.45 -0.65
C VAL A 270 -4.58 -30.42 -1.80
N ALA A 271 -5.68 -30.73 -2.46
CA ALA A 271 -5.73 -31.59 -3.62
C ALA A 271 -6.16 -30.79 -4.84
N GLU A 272 -5.41 -30.90 -5.92
CA GLU A 272 -5.63 -30.12 -7.11
C GLU A 272 -5.54 -30.99 -8.35
N VAL A 273 -6.63 -31.06 -9.10
CA VAL A 273 -6.72 -31.90 -10.29
C VAL A 273 -6.27 -31.09 -11.50
N THR A 274 -5.18 -31.53 -12.13
CA THR A 274 -4.66 -30.96 -13.37
C THR A 274 -4.79 -31.97 -14.50
N PRO A 275 -4.62 -31.57 -15.78
CA PRO A 275 -4.56 -32.52 -16.90
C PRO A 275 -3.48 -33.61 -16.74
N GLN A 276 -2.44 -33.36 -15.93
CA GLN A 276 -1.35 -34.31 -15.67
C GLN A 276 -1.64 -35.25 -14.48
N GLY A 277 -2.75 -35.03 -13.76
CA GLY A 277 -3.12 -35.77 -12.56
C GLY A 277 -3.36 -34.87 -11.35
N ALA A 278 -3.63 -35.50 -10.22
CA ALA A 278 -3.86 -34.81 -8.96
C ALA A 278 -2.53 -34.48 -8.27
N LYS A 279 -2.32 -33.21 -7.95
CA LYS A 279 -1.24 -32.74 -7.08
C LYS A 279 -1.75 -32.62 -5.65
N PHE A 280 -0.98 -33.11 -4.69
CA PHE A 280 -1.31 -33.04 -3.28
C PHE A 280 -0.25 -32.25 -2.52
N GLU A 281 -0.68 -31.33 -1.67
CA GLU A 281 0.19 -30.53 -0.81
C GLU A 281 -0.30 -30.62 0.64
N GLU A 282 0.59 -31.04 1.53
CA GLU A 282 0.29 -31.22 2.95
C GLU A 282 0.61 -29.96 3.74
N ASN A 283 -0.35 -29.52 4.55
CA ASN A 283 -0.24 -28.37 5.45
C ASN A 283 0.43 -27.14 4.80
N PRO A 284 -0.09 -26.65 3.65
CA PRO A 284 0.51 -25.48 3.00
C PRO A 284 0.51 -24.30 3.97
N LYS A 285 1.67 -23.64 4.09
CA LYS A 285 1.87 -22.54 5.07
C LYS A 285 1.03 -21.30 4.76
N ASP A 286 0.54 -21.19 3.54
CA ASP A 286 -0.23 -20.09 2.99
C ASP A 286 -1.68 -20.53 2.64
N LEU A 287 -2.13 -21.66 3.18
CA LEU A 287 -3.49 -22.15 2.93
C LEU A 287 -4.55 -21.09 3.26
N GLU A 288 -4.41 -20.42 4.40
CA GLU A 288 -5.35 -19.39 4.85
C GLU A 288 -5.34 -18.17 3.91
N ASP A 289 -4.15 -17.78 3.43
CA ASP A 289 -3.98 -16.68 2.49
C ASP A 289 -4.65 -17.00 1.14
N ARG A 290 -4.38 -18.20 0.61
CA ARG A 290 -4.99 -18.70 -0.64
C ARG A 290 -6.50 -18.78 -0.52
N ASN A 291 -7.01 -19.36 0.58
CA ASN A 291 -8.44 -19.45 0.83
C ASN A 291 -9.12 -18.08 1.00
N SER A 292 -8.37 -17.05 1.42
CA SER A 292 -8.91 -15.68 1.55
C SER A 292 -9.17 -15.01 0.20
N LEU A 293 -8.53 -15.48 -0.87
CA LEU A 293 -8.75 -14.99 -2.24
C LEU A 293 -9.67 -15.90 -3.07
N ALA A 294 -9.88 -17.13 -2.62
CA ALA A 294 -10.74 -18.08 -3.29
C ALA A 294 -12.21 -17.93 -2.88
N LYS A 295 -13.11 -18.37 -3.75
CA LYS A 295 -14.54 -18.54 -3.45
C LYS A 295 -14.78 -20.00 -3.09
N VAL A 296 -15.59 -20.24 -2.04
CA VAL A 296 -16.04 -21.59 -1.70
C VAL A 296 -17.14 -22.01 -2.68
N LEU A 297 -16.93 -23.14 -3.35
CA LEU A 297 -17.95 -23.76 -4.21
C LEU A 297 -18.87 -24.68 -3.41
N ASP A 298 -18.28 -25.56 -2.59
CA ASP A 298 -19.03 -26.50 -1.75
C ASP A 298 -18.19 -26.89 -0.51
N ALA A 299 -18.84 -27.31 0.56
CA ALA A 299 -18.21 -27.76 1.80
C ALA A 299 -19.05 -28.86 2.46
N LYS A 300 -18.41 -29.98 2.83
CA LYS A 300 -19.12 -31.13 3.40
C LYS A 300 -18.33 -31.88 4.46
N GLU A 301 -19.03 -32.22 5.53
CA GLU A 301 -18.55 -33.12 6.58
C GLU A 301 -18.55 -34.57 6.05
N CYS A 302 -17.41 -35.22 6.13
CA CYS A 302 -17.13 -36.54 5.55
C CYS A 302 -16.74 -37.60 6.58
N GLY A 303 -16.74 -37.29 7.88
CA GLY A 303 -16.24 -38.19 8.93
C GLY A 303 -16.90 -39.58 8.96
N GLN A 304 -18.16 -39.70 8.54
CA GLN A 304 -18.88 -40.97 8.48
C GLN A 304 -18.48 -41.87 7.30
N MET A 305 -17.87 -41.31 6.24
CA MET A 305 -17.55 -42.05 5.02
C MET A 305 -16.30 -42.92 5.15
N GLY A 306 -15.50 -42.72 6.21
CA GLY A 306 -14.33 -43.55 6.50
C GLY A 306 -13.23 -43.49 5.43
N ARG A 307 -13.22 -42.45 4.58
CA ARG A 307 -12.19 -42.26 3.56
C ARG A 307 -10.88 -41.83 4.21
N THR A 308 -9.79 -42.49 3.84
CA THR A 308 -8.44 -42.15 4.32
C THR A 308 -7.70 -41.30 3.28
N VAL A 309 -6.73 -40.50 3.74
CA VAL A 309 -5.87 -39.69 2.85
C VAL A 309 -5.23 -40.53 1.75
N GLY A 310 -4.75 -41.73 2.07
CA GLY A 310 -4.12 -42.62 1.10
C GLY A 310 -5.08 -43.27 0.10
N ALA A 311 -6.37 -43.38 0.44
CA ALA A 311 -7.39 -43.75 -0.55
C ALA A 311 -7.61 -42.58 -1.54
N VAL A 312 -7.63 -41.35 -1.04
CA VAL A 312 -7.81 -40.15 -1.88
C VAL A 312 -6.65 -39.95 -2.84
N ARG A 313 -5.40 -40.08 -2.40
CA ARG A 313 -4.21 -39.93 -3.28
C ARG A 313 -4.17 -40.89 -4.46
N ARG A 314 -4.73 -42.09 -4.28
CA ARG A 314 -4.81 -43.11 -5.33
C ARG A 314 -5.98 -42.89 -6.30
N PHE A 315 -6.93 -42.03 -5.94
CA PHE A 315 -8.10 -41.75 -6.76
C PHE A 315 -7.76 -40.75 -7.88
N LYS A 316 -8.18 -41.05 -9.12
CA LYS A 316 -7.86 -40.26 -10.32
C LYS A 316 -9.01 -39.41 -10.86
N GLY A 317 -10.16 -39.40 -10.19
CA GLY A 317 -11.36 -38.68 -10.63
C GLY A 317 -11.64 -37.41 -9.81
N ASN A 318 -12.92 -37.02 -9.76
CA ASN A 318 -13.40 -35.94 -8.91
C ASN A 318 -13.17 -36.26 -7.42
N ILE A 319 -12.13 -35.64 -6.84
CA ILE A 319 -11.70 -35.86 -5.45
C ILE A 319 -12.81 -35.46 -4.47
N PHE A 320 -13.44 -34.29 -4.69
CA PHE A 320 -14.52 -33.82 -3.83
C PHE A 320 -15.69 -34.81 -3.83
N GLY A 321 -16.15 -35.25 -5.00
CA GLY A 321 -17.21 -36.26 -5.14
C GLY A 321 -16.86 -37.59 -4.47
N PHE A 322 -15.62 -38.07 -4.64
CA PHE A 322 -15.15 -39.32 -4.04
C PHE A 322 -15.17 -39.30 -2.50
N VAL A 323 -14.70 -38.21 -1.90
CA VAL A 323 -14.63 -38.07 -0.44
C VAL A 323 -16.03 -37.87 0.15
N THR A 324 -16.88 -37.10 -0.54
CA THR A 324 -18.23 -36.74 -0.06
C THR A 324 -19.32 -37.74 -0.42
N GLY A 325 -19.03 -38.71 -1.31
CA GLY A 325 -19.99 -39.67 -1.85
C GLY A 325 -21.00 -39.07 -2.83
N GLN A 326 -20.79 -37.84 -3.29
CA GLN A 326 -21.57 -37.29 -4.40
C GLN A 326 -21.14 -37.98 -5.70
N LYS A 327 -22.13 -38.45 -6.47
CA LYS A 327 -21.93 -39.02 -7.80
C LYS A 327 -21.96 -37.92 -8.84
#